data_AF-A0A5C7Z3W0-F1
#
_entry.id   AF-A0A5C7Z3W0-F1
#
_cell.length_a   1.000
_cell.length_b   1.000
_cell.length_c   1.000
_cell.angle_alpha   90.00
_cell.angle_beta   90.00
_cell.angle_gamma   90.00
#
_symmetry.space_group_name_H-M   'P 1'
#
loop_
_entity.id
_entity.type
_entity.pdbx_description
1 polymer ?
#
loop_
_entity_poly.entity_id
_entity_poly.type
_entity_poly.pdbx_seq_one_letter_code
_entity_poly.pdbx_strand_id
1 'polypeptide(L)'
;MTVQLFANKLTADKIAKVKQVSDALNINHNWLLAVMYFESGKTFNPSIKNGIGSVGLIQFTRDKSGVNYKTINGKRYLLDDLAKMSFIQQMDVVHEYYKEVYRMLKVNKLNSFVDLYLCTFFPKAVGQPLDYVFQTSGLSASKIASQNPIFDKNKDNKILKSEVVNHFQTYYKTVFNEINIPNNSGVSSSIDKICAYCKQALPYILPVMLFFYTYVTVIQ
;
A
#
# COMPACT_ATOMS: atom_id res chain seq x y z
N MET A 1 10.38 -8.24 0.70
CA MET A 1 9.84 -8.83 1.95
C MET A 1 8.52 -8.16 2.32
N THR A 2 7.57 -8.90 2.91
CA THR A 2 6.31 -8.33 3.43
C THR A 2 6.51 -7.92 4.88
N VAL A 3 6.05 -6.75 5.29
CA VAL A 3 6.13 -6.30 6.69
C VAL A 3 5.38 -7.29 7.58
N GLN A 4 5.98 -7.68 8.70
CA GLN A 4 5.45 -8.73 9.59
C GLN A 4 4.04 -8.42 10.11
N LEU A 5 3.72 -7.13 10.27
CA LEU A 5 2.38 -6.64 10.61
C LEU A 5 1.28 -7.22 9.70
N PHE A 6 1.57 -7.39 8.41
CA PHE A 6 0.62 -7.88 7.42
C PHE A 6 0.75 -9.37 7.17
N ALA A 7 1.98 -9.90 7.21
CA ALA A 7 2.28 -11.29 6.84
C ALA A 7 1.46 -12.32 7.64
N ASN A 8 1.23 -12.07 8.94
CA ASN A 8 0.47 -13.00 9.80
C ASN A 8 -1.05 -12.86 9.68
N LYS A 9 -1.55 -11.96 8.82
CA LYS A 9 -2.99 -11.68 8.67
C LYS A 9 -3.58 -12.22 7.37
N LEU A 10 -2.72 -12.62 6.44
CA LEU A 10 -3.12 -13.07 5.12
C LEU A 10 -2.45 -14.40 4.80
N THR A 11 -3.19 -15.26 4.11
CA THR A 11 -2.67 -16.51 3.54
C THR A 11 -1.70 -16.22 2.39
N ALA A 12 -0.85 -17.19 2.06
CA ALA A 12 0.20 -17.03 1.04
C ALA A 12 -0.37 -16.67 -0.36
N ASP A 13 -1.51 -17.25 -0.74
CA ASP A 13 -2.21 -16.95 -1.99
C ASP A 13 -2.70 -15.50 -2.06
N LYS A 14 -3.24 -14.96 -0.95
CA LYS A 14 -3.65 -13.55 -0.87
C LYS A 14 -2.44 -12.62 -0.98
N ILE A 15 -1.33 -12.93 -0.31
CA ILE A 15 -0.08 -12.17 -0.44
C ILE A 15 0.44 -12.21 -1.88
N ALA A 16 0.41 -13.37 -2.53
CA ALA A 16 0.82 -13.52 -3.93
C ALA A 16 -0.05 -12.66 -4.86
N LYS A 17 -1.38 -12.65 -4.64
CA LYS A 17 -2.29 -11.79 -5.41
C LYS A 17 -2.01 -10.31 -5.22
N VAL A 18 -1.72 -9.88 -4.00
CA VAL A 18 -1.35 -8.47 -3.75
C VAL A 18 -0.07 -8.10 -4.48
N LYS A 19 0.96 -8.96 -4.44
CA LYS A 19 2.20 -8.73 -5.19
C LYS A 19 1.94 -8.65 -6.70
N GLN A 20 1.19 -9.59 -7.26
CA GLN A 20 0.80 -9.58 -8.67
C GLN A 20 0.18 -8.24 -9.09
N VAL A 21 -0.81 -7.75 -8.33
CA VAL A 21 -1.48 -6.46 -8.62
C VAL A 21 -0.53 -5.28 -8.43
N SER A 22 0.31 -5.33 -7.40
CA SER A 22 1.27 -4.27 -7.10
C SER A 22 2.34 -4.14 -8.19
N ASP A 23 2.86 -5.26 -8.67
CA ASP A 23 3.85 -5.32 -9.77
C ASP A 23 3.25 -4.75 -11.06
N ALA A 24 2.02 -5.13 -11.39
CA ALA A 24 1.31 -4.63 -12.58
C ALA A 24 1.07 -3.11 -12.54
N LEU A 25 0.95 -2.53 -11.34
CA LEU A 25 0.74 -1.09 -11.12
C LEU A 25 2.03 -0.32 -10.83
N ASN A 26 3.19 -0.99 -10.75
CA ASN A 26 4.44 -0.41 -10.27
C ASN A 26 4.25 0.28 -8.90
N ILE A 27 3.66 -0.44 -7.94
CA ILE A 27 3.41 -0.04 -6.55
C ILE A 27 4.18 -0.98 -5.61
N ASN A 28 4.75 -0.47 -4.52
CA ASN A 28 5.27 -1.31 -3.44
C ASN A 28 4.11 -2.08 -2.77
N HIS A 29 4.17 -3.41 -2.75
CA HIS A 29 3.10 -4.25 -2.18
C HIS A 29 2.80 -3.93 -0.71
N ASN A 30 3.78 -3.48 0.08
CA ASN A 30 3.55 -3.06 1.47
C ASN A 30 2.72 -1.77 1.55
N TRP A 31 2.81 -0.88 0.56
CA TRP A 31 1.95 0.31 0.49
C TRP A 31 0.50 -0.11 0.26
N LEU A 32 0.26 -1.02 -0.69
CA LEU A 32 -1.08 -1.49 -1.00
C LEU A 32 -1.69 -2.27 0.18
N LEU A 33 -0.89 -3.11 0.86
CA LEU A 33 -1.28 -3.76 2.11
C LEU A 33 -1.61 -2.73 3.20
N ALA A 34 -0.79 -1.69 3.36
CA ALA A 34 -1.04 -0.64 4.34
C ALA A 34 -2.37 0.10 4.04
N VAL A 35 -2.60 0.54 2.80
CA VAL A 35 -3.88 1.17 2.42
C VAL A 35 -5.05 0.24 2.75
N MET A 36 -5.01 -1.01 2.30
CA MET A 36 -6.12 -1.94 2.56
C MET A 36 -6.32 -2.20 4.04
N TYR A 37 -5.22 -2.32 4.81
CA TYR A 37 -5.28 -2.51 6.25
C TYR A 37 -5.95 -1.33 6.95
N PHE A 38 -5.66 -0.10 6.54
CA PHE A 38 -6.29 1.09 7.10
C PHE A 38 -7.79 1.16 6.72
N GLU A 39 -8.08 1.05 5.43
CA GLU A 39 -9.43 1.21 4.87
C GLU A 39 -10.41 0.13 5.37
N SER A 40 -9.96 -1.12 5.45
CA SER A 40 -10.78 -2.25 5.91
C SER A 40 -10.80 -2.43 7.44
N GLY A 41 -10.41 -1.40 8.20
CA GLY A 41 -10.46 -1.46 9.67
C GLY A 41 -9.56 -2.53 10.28
N LYS A 42 -8.36 -2.73 9.73
CA LYS A 42 -7.32 -3.69 10.17
C LYS A 42 -7.63 -5.16 9.89
N THR A 43 -8.62 -5.46 9.05
CA THR A 43 -9.13 -6.83 8.86
C THR A 43 -8.76 -7.46 7.52
N PHE A 44 -8.49 -6.67 6.48
CA PHE A 44 -8.45 -7.14 5.09
C PHE A 44 -9.74 -7.85 4.65
N ASN A 45 -10.88 -7.52 5.27
CA ASN A 45 -12.16 -8.13 4.95
C ASN A 45 -12.79 -7.43 3.71
N PRO A 46 -12.98 -8.15 2.58
CA PRO A 46 -13.55 -7.56 1.37
C PRO A 46 -15.05 -7.22 1.51
N SER A 47 -15.73 -7.74 2.53
CA SER A 47 -17.17 -7.55 2.77
C SER A 47 -17.49 -6.43 3.74
N ILE A 48 -16.48 -5.80 4.37
CA ILE A 48 -16.72 -4.78 5.39
C ILE A 48 -17.41 -3.55 4.77
N LYS A 49 -18.39 -3.01 5.49
CA LYS A 49 -19.14 -1.81 5.10
C LYS A 49 -19.02 -0.77 6.20
N ASN A 50 -18.75 0.48 5.85
CA ASN A 50 -18.74 1.58 6.83
C ASN A 50 -20.12 2.25 6.93
N GLY A 51 -20.28 3.18 7.88
CA GLY A 51 -21.55 3.85 8.15
C GLY A 51 -22.08 4.74 7.01
N ILE A 52 -21.23 5.09 6.04
CA ILE A 52 -21.65 5.81 4.83
C ILE A 52 -21.86 4.87 3.64
N GLY A 53 -21.74 3.55 3.80
CA GLY A 53 -21.99 2.56 2.75
C GLY A 53 -20.82 2.27 1.83
N SER A 54 -19.61 2.73 2.13
CA SER A 54 -18.40 2.32 1.38
C SER A 54 -18.01 0.89 1.73
N VAL A 55 -17.47 0.14 0.76
CA VAL A 55 -17.31 -1.33 0.86
C VAL A 55 -15.90 -1.81 0.55
N GLY A 56 -15.41 -2.75 1.35
CA GLY A 56 -14.34 -3.67 1.00
C GLY A 56 -12.91 -3.15 1.19
N LEU A 57 -11.97 -3.79 0.51
CA LEU A 57 -10.53 -3.69 0.76
C LEU A 57 -9.99 -2.27 0.74
N ILE A 58 -10.51 -1.41 -0.15
CA ILE A 58 -10.15 0.01 -0.23
C ILE A 58 -11.35 0.94 -0.02
N GLN A 59 -12.42 0.44 0.61
CA GLN A 59 -13.65 1.18 0.88
C GLN A 59 -14.23 1.88 -0.37
N PHE A 60 -14.54 1.09 -1.41
CA PHE A 60 -15.19 1.57 -2.63
C PHE A 60 -16.46 2.35 -2.28
N THR A 61 -16.46 3.64 -2.62
CA THR A 61 -17.55 4.56 -2.31
C THR A 61 -18.36 4.85 -3.57
N ARG A 62 -19.68 4.92 -3.44
CA ARG A 62 -20.61 5.26 -4.54
C ARG A 62 -20.18 6.49 -5.32
N ASP A 63 -20.51 6.53 -6.61
CA ASP A 63 -20.13 7.66 -7.49
C ASP A 63 -20.73 9.00 -7.04
N LYS A 64 -21.93 8.98 -6.47
CA LYS A 64 -22.62 10.17 -5.94
C LYS A 64 -23.66 9.79 -4.90
N SER A 65 -24.20 10.77 -4.18
CA SER A 65 -25.32 10.54 -3.26
C SER A 65 -26.52 9.91 -3.98
N GLY A 66 -27.21 9.00 -3.32
CA GLY A 66 -28.42 8.36 -3.83
C GLY A 66 -28.22 7.19 -4.80
N VAL A 67 -26.98 6.80 -5.15
CA VAL A 67 -26.73 5.58 -5.96
C VAL A 67 -25.99 4.51 -5.16
N ASN A 68 -26.23 3.24 -5.49
CA ASN A 68 -25.60 2.07 -4.85
C ASN A 68 -24.53 1.40 -5.74
N TYR A 69 -23.87 2.19 -6.59
CA TYR A 69 -22.82 1.68 -7.47
C TYR A 69 -21.60 2.60 -7.52
N LYS A 70 -20.47 1.99 -7.86
CA LYS A 70 -19.20 2.66 -8.16
C LYS A 70 -18.81 2.29 -9.59
N THR A 71 -18.54 3.31 -10.41
CA THR A 71 -17.96 3.10 -11.74
C THR A 71 -16.44 3.03 -11.62
N ILE A 72 -15.86 1.96 -12.16
CA ILE A 72 -14.42 1.69 -12.14
C ILE A 72 -14.00 1.27 -13.54
N ASN A 73 -13.10 2.06 -14.13
CA ASN A 73 -12.57 1.89 -15.47
C ASN A 73 -13.69 1.64 -16.52
N GLY A 74 -14.75 2.44 -16.47
CA GLY A 74 -15.89 2.36 -17.40
C GLY A 74 -16.92 1.28 -17.07
N LYS A 75 -16.67 0.41 -16.08
CA LYS A 75 -17.62 -0.62 -15.63
C LYS A 75 -18.30 -0.24 -14.32
N ARG A 76 -19.62 -0.41 -14.24
CA ARG A 76 -20.38 -0.22 -13.00
C ARG A 76 -20.34 -1.47 -12.13
N TYR A 77 -20.08 -1.28 -10.85
CA TYR A 77 -20.13 -2.32 -9.83
C TYR A 77 -21.14 -1.91 -8.76
N LEU A 78 -22.15 -2.74 -8.50
CA LEU A 78 -23.01 -2.56 -7.33
C LEU A 78 -22.19 -2.78 -6.07
N LEU A 79 -22.37 -1.93 -5.06
CA LEU A 79 -21.63 -2.04 -3.81
C LEU A 79 -21.95 -3.35 -3.07
N ASP A 80 -23.17 -3.86 -3.19
CA ASP A 80 -23.56 -5.15 -2.63
C ASP A 80 -22.90 -6.34 -3.32
N ASP A 81 -22.60 -6.23 -4.62
CA ASP A 81 -21.88 -7.28 -5.34
C ASP A 81 -20.39 -7.24 -5.01
N LEU A 82 -19.81 -6.04 -4.85
CA LEU A 82 -18.45 -5.88 -4.33
C LEU A 82 -18.30 -6.52 -2.95
N ALA A 83 -19.29 -6.38 -2.07
CA ALA A 83 -19.26 -6.95 -0.72
C ALA A 83 -19.28 -8.49 -0.71
N LYS A 84 -19.79 -9.13 -1.77
CA LYS A 84 -19.84 -10.59 -1.91
C LYS A 84 -18.59 -11.18 -2.56
N MET A 85 -17.71 -10.34 -3.11
CA MET A 85 -16.48 -10.81 -3.73
C MET A 85 -15.52 -11.40 -2.69
N SER A 86 -14.82 -12.45 -3.08
CA SER A 86 -13.66 -12.92 -2.32
C SER A 86 -12.55 -11.87 -2.35
N PHE A 87 -11.58 -11.98 -1.44
CA PHE A 87 -10.40 -11.12 -1.42
C PHE A 87 -9.71 -11.07 -2.80
N ILE A 88 -9.54 -12.24 -3.43
CA ILE A 88 -8.83 -12.36 -4.72
C ILE A 88 -9.61 -11.69 -5.85
N GLN A 89 -10.93 -11.87 -5.90
CA GLN A 89 -11.79 -11.21 -6.90
C GLN A 89 -11.81 -9.69 -6.70
N GLN A 90 -11.90 -9.23 -5.45
CA GLN A 90 -11.93 -7.81 -5.18
C GLN A 90 -10.57 -7.14 -5.46
N MET A 91 -9.46 -7.88 -5.35
CA MET A 91 -8.14 -7.40 -5.80
C MET A 91 -8.07 -7.11 -7.30
N ASP A 92 -8.85 -7.79 -8.15
CA ASP A 92 -8.95 -7.44 -9.57
C ASP A 92 -9.66 -6.10 -9.77
N VAL A 93 -10.67 -5.81 -8.94
CA VAL A 93 -11.35 -4.51 -8.95
C VAL A 93 -10.44 -3.39 -8.43
N VAL A 94 -9.64 -3.68 -7.39
CA VAL A 94 -8.59 -2.78 -6.87
C VAL A 94 -7.59 -2.44 -7.98
N HIS A 95 -7.17 -3.42 -8.77
CA HIS A 95 -6.28 -3.21 -9.90
C HIS A 95 -6.88 -2.25 -10.94
N GLU A 96 -8.12 -2.48 -11.37
CA GLU A 96 -8.79 -1.61 -12.33
C GLU A 96 -9.04 -0.19 -11.79
N TYR A 97 -9.31 -0.06 -10.49
CA TYR A 97 -9.44 1.24 -9.83
C TYR A 97 -8.16 2.05 -9.89
N TYR A 98 -7.03 1.48 -9.48
CA TYR A 98 -5.76 2.22 -9.50
C TYR A 98 -5.28 2.50 -10.92
N LYS A 99 -5.53 1.62 -11.89
CA LYS A 99 -5.29 1.92 -13.32
C LYS A 99 -6.05 3.16 -13.79
N GLU A 100 -7.34 3.25 -13.45
CA GLU A 100 -8.16 4.42 -13.77
C GLU A 100 -7.59 5.69 -13.11
N VAL A 101 -7.28 5.64 -11.81
CA VAL A 101 -6.73 6.78 -11.07
C VAL A 101 -5.39 7.24 -11.65
N TYR A 102 -4.49 6.31 -11.99
CA TYR A 102 -3.20 6.64 -12.62
C TYR A 102 -3.38 7.37 -13.95
N ARG A 103 -4.30 6.88 -14.80
CA ARG A 103 -4.65 7.53 -16.06
C ARG A 103 -5.22 8.94 -15.84
N MET A 104 -6.09 9.11 -14.84
CA MET A 104 -6.66 10.42 -14.48
C MET A 104 -5.59 11.41 -14.00
N LEU A 105 -4.63 10.93 -13.19
CA LEU A 105 -3.54 11.74 -12.66
C LEU A 105 -2.38 11.93 -13.65
N LYS A 106 -2.37 11.20 -14.77
CA LYS A 106 -1.27 11.15 -15.75
C LYS A 106 0.07 10.77 -15.11
N VAL A 107 0.04 9.81 -14.20
CA VAL A 107 1.23 9.27 -13.52
C VAL A 107 1.44 7.80 -13.88
N ASN A 108 2.69 7.37 -13.88
CA ASN A 108 3.10 5.97 -14.10
C ASN A 108 3.79 5.35 -12.89
N LYS A 109 4.01 6.13 -11.83
CA LYS A 109 4.60 5.70 -10.57
C LYS A 109 4.23 6.70 -9.47
N LEU A 110 4.25 6.22 -8.24
CA LEU A 110 4.10 7.04 -7.04
C LEU A 110 5.42 7.06 -6.26
N ASN A 111 5.66 8.15 -5.53
CA ASN A 111 6.92 8.36 -4.82
C ASN A 111 6.82 8.04 -3.32
N SER A 112 5.62 7.83 -2.78
CA SER A 112 5.41 7.55 -1.37
C SER A 112 4.15 6.71 -1.11
N PHE A 113 4.12 6.04 0.03
CA PHE A 113 2.92 5.39 0.56
C PHE A 113 1.76 6.38 0.69
N VAL A 114 2.03 7.60 1.16
CA VAL A 114 1.00 8.61 1.34
C VAL A 114 0.39 9.02 0.00
N ASP A 115 1.18 9.15 -1.07
CA ASP A 115 0.61 9.41 -2.40
C ASP A 115 -0.28 8.24 -2.88
N LEU A 116 0.05 6.98 -2.55
CA LEU A 116 -0.85 5.85 -2.84
C LEU A 116 -2.15 5.93 -2.04
N TYR A 117 -2.07 6.23 -0.74
CA TYR A 117 -3.26 6.45 0.07
C TYR A 117 -4.13 7.58 -0.50
N LEU A 118 -3.51 8.68 -0.93
CA LEU A 118 -4.22 9.81 -1.53
C LEU A 118 -4.89 9.46 -2.86
N CYS A 119 -4.41 8.46 -3.60
CA CYS A 119 -5.13 7.94 -4.76
C CYS A 119 -6.51 7.35 -4.38
N THR A 120 -6.69 6.86 -3.15
CA THR A 120 -7.98 6.36 -2.65
C THR A 120 -8.80 7.47 -1.98
N PHE A 121 -8.14 8.31 -1.17
CA PHE A 121 -8.82 9.30 -0.34
C PHE A 121 -9.11 10.62 -1.07
N PHE A 122 -8.09 11.23 -1.69
CA PHE A 122 -8.20 12.55 -2.31
C PHE A 122 -7.19 12.71 -3.46
N PRO A 123 -7.45 12.15 -4.66
CA PRO A 123 -6.46 12.02 -5.74
C PRO A 123 -5.79 13.34 -6.16
N LYS A 124 -6.50 14.47 -6.04
CA LYS A 124 -5.97 15.79 -6.40
C LYS A 124 -4.76 16.22 -5.54
N ALA A 125 -4.57 15.63 -4.36
CA ALA A 125 -3.43 15.91 -3.47
C ALA A 125 -2.18 15.08 -3.78
N VAL A 126 -2.26 14.12 -4.71
CA VAL A 126 -1.10 13.33 -5.15
C VAL A 126 -0.06 14.26 -5.78
N GLY A 127 1.20 14.15 -5.35
CA GLY A 127 2.30 14.98 -5.85
C GLY A 127 2.29 16.46 -5.41
N GLN A 128 1.23 16.92 -4.72
CA GLN A 128 1.17 18.27 -4.16
C GLN A 128 2.15 18.47 -2.99
N PRO A 129 2.55 19.72 -2.66
CA PRO A 129 3.39 20.02 -1.51
C PRO A 129 2.69 19.72 -0.17
N LEU A 130 3.47 19.68 0.91
CA LEU A 130 2.98 19.29 2.25
C LEU A 130 1.95 20.27 2.84
N ASP A 131 1.99 21.54 2.43
CA ASP A 131 1.07 22.59 2.85
C ASP A 131 -0.21 22.67 1.98
N TYR A 132 -0.36 21.78 0.99
CA TYR A 132 -1.54 21.75 0.13
C TYR A 132 -2.79 21.44 0.95
N VAL A 133 -3.77 22.35 0.89
CA VAL A 133 -5.08 22.24 1.53
C VAL A 133 -6.05 21.46 0.65
N PHE A 134 -6.72 20.47 1.23
CA PHE A 134 -7.65 19.61 0.48
C PHE A 134 -8.92 20.39 0.17
N GLN A 135 -9.12 20.71 -1.10
CA GLN A 135 -10.33 21.35 -1.62
C GLN A 135 -10.51 21.14 -3.12
N THR A 136 -11.75 21.21 -3.58
CA THR A 136 -12.12 21.23 -4.99
C THR A 136 -13.11 22.37 -5.26
N SER A 137 -13.42 22.64 -6.53
CA SER A 137 -14.47 23.61 -6.87
C SER A 137 -15.85 23.23 -6.34
N GLY A 138 -16.11 21.93 -6.12
CA GLY A 138 -17.39 21.42 -5.61
C GLY A 138 -17.38 21.00 -4.14
N LEU A 139 -16.25 21.12 -3.43
CA LEU A 139 -16.12 20.65 -2.05
C LEU A 139 -15.10 21.51 -1.29
N SER A 140 -15.60 22.26 -0.30
CA SER A 140 -14.79 23.16 0.52
C SER A 140 -13.89 22.42 1.50
N ALA A 141 -12.79 23.05 1.91
CA ALA A 141 -11.86 22.50 2.91
C ALA A 141 -12.57 22.13 4.23
N SER A 142 -13.44 23.02 4.73
CA SER A 142 -14.23 22.77 5.95
C SER A 142 -15.17 21.57 5.82
N LYS A 143 -15.78 21.38 4.65
CA LYS A 143 -16.62 20.19 4.43
C LYS A 143 -15.79 18.91 4.44
N ILE A 144 -14.61 18.93 3.82
CA ILE A 144 -13.69 17.79 3.81
C ILE A 144 -13.20 17.46 5.23
N ALA A 145 -12.79 18.48 5.99
CA ALA A 145 -12.34 18.33 7.37
C ALA A 145 -13.44 17.76 8.28
N SER A 146 -14.66 18.32 8.23
CA SER A 146 -15.80 17.83 9.04
C SER A 146 -16.21 16.38 8.73
N GLN A 147 -16.01 15.93 7.48
CA GLN A 147 -16.28 14.54 7.09
C GLN A 147 -15.14 13.59 7.46
N ASN A 148 -13.93 14.10 7.69
CA ASN A 148 -12.74 13.31 7.93
C ASN A 148 -11.96 13.81 9.16
N PRO A 149 -12.60 13.87 10.34
CA PRO A 149 -12.00 14.47 11.54
C PRO A 149 -10.75 13.74 12.04
N ILE A 150 -10.48 12.53 11.56
CA ILE A 150 -9.27 11.77 11.87
C ILE A 150 -7.97 12.44 11.35
N PHE A 151 -8.09 13.30 10.33
CA PHE A 151 -6.96 14.02 9.73
C PHE A 151 -6.87 15.48 10.18
N ASP A 152 -7.99 16.16 10.50
CA ASP A 152 -8.00 17.52 11.06
C ASP A 152 -7.73 17.49 12.57
N LYS A 153 -6.46 17.26 12.95
CA LYS A 153 -6.06 17.07 14.35
C LYS A 153 -6.02 18.39 15.13
N ASN A 154 -5.71 19.49 14.46
CA ASN A 154 -5.62 20.81 15.06
C ASN A 154 -6.98 21.55 15.10
N LYS A 155 -8.02 20.99 14.47
CA LYS A 155 -9.41 21.49 14.44
C LYS A 155 -9.54 22.86 13.79
N ASP A 156 -8.73 23.13 12.76
CA ASP A 156 -8.75 24.40 12.03
C ASP A 156 -9.69 24.38 10.81
N ASN A 157 -10.49 23.31 10.65
CA ASN A 157 -11.45 23.09 9.57
C ASN A 157 -10.80 22.99 8.18
N LYS A 158 -9.56 22.53 8.09
CA LYS A 158 -8.93 22.12 6.84
C LYS A 158 -8.10 20.86 7.09
N ILE A 159 -7.74 20.19 6.01
CA ILE A 159 -6.80 19.08 6.04
C ILE A 159 -5.65 19.42 5.11
N LEU A 160 -4.44 19.41 5.64
CA LEU A 160 -3.21 19.55 4.88
C LEU A 160 -2.65 18.18 4.55
N LYS A 161 -1.88 18.09 3.45
CA LYS A 161 -1.15 16.86 3.12
C LYS A 161 -0.21 16.44 4.26
N SER A 162 0.44 17.38 4.93
CA SER A 162 1.30 17.14 6.09
C SER A 162 0.56 16.45 7.23
N GLU A 163 -0.72 16.75 7.47
CA GLU A 163 -1.49 16.11 8.53
C GLU A 163 -1.80 14.64 8.22
N VAL A 164 -2.04 14.31 6.95
CA VAL A 164 -2.18 12.93 6.50
C VAL A 164 -0.86 12.17 6.68
N VAL A 165 0.28 12.78 6.32
CA VAL A 165 1.62 12.20 6.56
C VAL A 165 1.83 11.94 8.06
N ASN A 166 1.61 12.95 8.90
CA ASN A 166 1.78 12.87 10.35
C ASN A 166 0.83 11.83 10.97
N HIS A 167 -0.39 11.73 10.46
CA HIS A 167 -1.33 10.69 10.86
C HIS A 167 -0.72 9.30 10.63
N PHE A 168 -0.22 9.02 9.43
CA PHE A 168 0.30 7.68 9.13
C PHE A 168 1.64 7.36 9.78
N GLN A 169 2.50 8.35 9.99
CA GLN A 169 3.68 8.20 10.85
C GLN A 169 3.27 7.77 12.26
N THR A 170 2.21 8.37 12.80
CA THR A 170 1.68 8.01 14.13
C THR A 170 0.96 6.65 14.11
N TYR A 171 0.24 6.33 13.04
CA TYR A 171 -0.58 5.12 12.95
C TYR A 171 0.28 3.87 12.79
N TYR A 172 1.26 3.91 11.89
CA TYR A 172 2.16 2.78 11.64
C TYR A 172 3.42 2.81 12.52
N LYS A 173 3.71 3.92 13.19
CA LYS A 173 4.83 4.08 14.14
C LYS A 173 6.13 3.48 13.60
N THR A 174 6.61 2.42 14.24
CA THR A 174 7.89 1.77 13.95
C THR A 174 7.94 1.16 12.54
N VAL A 175 6.80 0.67 12.01
CA VAL A 175 6.76 0.07 10.67
C VAL A 175 6.51 1.08 9.56
N PHE A 176 6.32 2.38 9.88
CA PHE A 176 6.10 3.39 8.84
C PHE A 176 7.28 3.47 7.87
N ASN A 177 8.50 3.41 8.37
CA ASN A 177 9.70 3.46 7.54
C ASN A 177 9.88 2.19 6.70
N GLU A 178 9.41 1.03 7.16
CA GLU A 178 9.42 -0.22 6.39
C GLU A 178 8.36 -0.20 5.29
N ILE A 179 7.23 0.47 5.55
CA ILE A 179 6.18 0.66 4.55
C ILE A 179 6.66 1.68 3.53
N ASN A 180 7.01 2.90 3.92
CA ASN A 180 7.26 4.06 3.05
C ASN A 180 8.62 4.03 2.29
N ILE A 181 9.07 2.82 1.93
CA ILE A 181 10.24 2.59 1.10
C ILE A 181 9.88 2.84 -0.38
N PRO A 182 10.58 3.73 -1.10
CA PRO A 182 10.34 3.97 -2.52
C PRO A 182 10.43 2.70 -3.35
N ASN A 183 9.62 2.59 -4.42
CA ASN A 183 9.57 1.41 -5.32
C ASN A 183 10.94 0.99 -5.89
N ASN A 184 11.93 1.91 -5.93
CA ASN A 184 13.27 1.70 -6.49
C ASN A 184 14.43 1.99 -5.51
N SER A 185 14.25 1.86 -4.20
CA SER A 185 15.44 1.65 -3.34
C SER A 185 15.95 0.23 -3.59
N GLY A 186 16.87 0.08 -4.54
CA GLY A 186 17.54 -1.17 -4.90
C GLY A 186 18.35 -1.78 -3.74
N VAL A 187 17.67 -2.33 -2.74
CA VAL A 187 18.27 -3.08 -1.63
C VAL A 187 17.50 -4.40 -1.41
N SER A 188 17.14 -5.06 -2.50
CA SER A 188 16.80 -6.50 -2.52
C SER A 188 17.48 -7.22 -3.69
N SER A 189 18.37 -6.55 -4.43
CA SER A 189 19.08 -7.16 -5.56
C SER A 189 20.60 -7.08 -5.46
N SER A 190 21.14 -6.61 -4.34
CA SER A 190 22.59 -6.68 -4.05
C SER A 190 22.86 -7.52 -2.80
N ILE A 191 22.17 -7.29 -1.69
CA ILE A 191 22.32 -8.11 -0.47
C ILE A 191 21.80 -9.53 -0.70
N ASP A 192 20.65 -9.70 -1.36
CA ASP A 192 20.11 -11.03 -1.67
C ASP A 192 20.97 -11.77 -2.69
N LYS A 193 21.62 -11.06 -3.63
CA LYS A 193 22.60 -11.65 -4.57
C LYS A 193 23.90 -12.04 -3.87
N ILE A 194 24.41 -11.19 -2.96
CA ILE A 194 25.58 -11.49 -2.14
C ILE A 194 25.29 -12.71 -1.25
N CYS A 195 24.14 -12.77 -0.58
CA CYS A 195 23.75 -13.91 0.24
C CYS A 195 23.57 -15.20 -0.58
N ALA A 196 23.03 -15.11 -1.80
CA ALA A 196 22.91 -16.26 -2.70
C ALA A 196 24.29 -16.76 -3.20
N TYR A 197 25.19 -15.84 -3.56
CA TYR A 197 26.56 -16.16 -3.95
C TYR A 197 27.36 -16.76 -2.79
N CYS A 198 27.30 -16.17 -1.59
CA CYS A 198 27.96 -16.70 -0.40
C CYS A 198 27.43 -18.09 -0.01
N LYS A 199 26.11 -18.36 -0.17
CA LYS A 199 25.54 -19.70 0.09
C LYS A 199 25.95 -20.73 -0.98
N GLN A 200 26.08 -20.34 -2.25
CA GLN A 200 26.60 -21.22 -3.31
C GLN A 200 28.11 -21.48 -3.18
N ALA A 201 28.87 -20.51 -2.68
CA ALA A 201 30.32 -20.62 -2.50
C ALA A 201 30.71 -21.37 -1.21
N LEU A 202 29.84 -21.42 -0.21
CA LEU A 202 30.06 -22.09 1.08
C LEU A 202 30.55 -23.56 0.97
N PRO A 203 29.98 -24.44 0.12
CA PRO A 203 30.48 -25.80 -0.05
C PRO A 203 31.87 -25.90 -0.70
N TYR A 204 32.37 -24.83 -1.35
CA TYR A 204 33.70 -24.80 -1.97
C TYR A 204 34.75 -24.11 -1.09
N ILE A 205 34.32 -23.24 -0.16
CA ILE A 205 35.22 -22.52 0.77
C ILE A 205 35.55 -23.37 2.00
N LEU A 206 34.59 -24.13 2.54
CA LEU A 206 34.82 -25.00 3.71
C LEU A 206 35.94 -26.04 3.49
N PRO A 207 36.00 -26.76 2.35
CA PRO A 207 37.05 -27.74 2.09
C PRO A 207 38.43 -27.09 2.00
N VAL A 208 38.53 -25.90 1.38
CA VAL A 208 39.80 -25.17 1.22
C VAL A 208 40.31 -24.69 2.58
N MET A 209 39.44 -24.16 3.45
CA MET A 209 39.84 -23.78 4.81
C MET A 209 40.26 -24.99 5.67
N LEU A 210 39.56 -26.14 5.54
CA LEU A 210 40.00 -27.38 6.22
C LEU A 210 41.34 -27.89 5.69
N PHE A 211 41.61 -27.75 4.39
CA PHE A 211 42.88 -28.16 3.78
C PHE A 211 44.06 -27.34 4.32
N PHE A 212 43.89 -26.02 4.50
CA PHE A 212 44.93 -25.18 5.11
C PHE A 212 45.06 -25.40 6.62
N TYR A 213 43.97 -25.64 7.34
CA TYR A 213 44.01 -25.88 8.78
C TYR A 213 44.70 -27.21 9.13
N THR A 214 44.50 -28.25 8.33
CA THR A 214 45.17 -29.55 8.50
C THR A 214 46.65 -29.51 8.09
N TYR A 215 47.02 -28.71 7.07
CA TYR A 215 48.42 -28.50 6.69
C TYR A 215 49.25 -27.79 7.78
N VAL A 216 48.65 -26.83 8.49
CA VAL A 216 49.35 -26.09 9.56
C VAL A 216 49.58 -26.94 10.80
N THR A 217 48.70 -27.91 11.11
CA THR A 217 48.85 -28.80 12.27
C THR A 217 49.77 -30.01 12.05
N VAL A 218 50.19 -30.29 10.81
CA VAL A 218 51.07 -31.44 10.49
C VAL A 218 52.56 -31.01 10.35
N ILE A 219 52.85 -29.70 10.36
CA ILE A 219 54.21 -29.13 10.22
C ILE A 219 54.67 -28.46 11.54
N GLN A 220 54.20 -28.94 12.68
CA GLN A 220 54.73 -28.60 14.02
C GLN A 220 55.16 -29.84 14.78
#